data_AF-A0A8S3Z6P9-F1
#
_entry.id   AF-A0A8S3Z6P9-F1
#
_cell.length_a   1.000
_cell.length_b   1.000
_cell.length_c   1.000
_cell.angle_alpha   90.00
_cell.angle_beta   90.00
_cell.angle_gamma   90.00
#
_symmetry.space_group_name_H-M   'P 1'
#
loop_
_entity.id
_entity.type
_entity.pdbx_description
1 polymer ?
#
loop_
_entity_poly.entity_id
_entity_poly.type
_entity_poly.pdbx_seq_one_letter_code
_entity_poly.pdbx_strand_id
1 'polypeptide(L)'
;MEASAGAGGNAGRGRYRRKRYGHDAKGSDRENEKHLKTSMVNVDVNSAVIEAFQGFQVELDTRNDTYERIVKLSRDITIESKRLIFLLHRVTGSDDRDSILTDAAARMLELRTSKFLPLAKELKGQDPYQFLRAFSPGLQEYIESVTFYHYLADNQLASLDSIQTGLTFTLQDSNGNQNDLPKNLQVKNSAPRKLPDECIGNSDVPPSLKTLSDENKQDIQNRDVASEECLQGQNCTTDKAVAAETFDCESLQTVSVPVPPTEYMLGVADFTGELMKMAINSVGSGDLRTPRIVAEMMRTIHDAFASIGNIPRELRHKLRVLRQSLQKVETACYTMKVRGSEIPSHMLADVFSTAGTGDMFCMDDNEEFYD
;
A
#
# COMPACT_ATOMS: atom_id res chain seq x y z
N MET A 1 -63.63 -28.90 -28.47
CA MET A 1 -63.68 -27.49 -28.89
C MET A 1 -62.43 -26.84 -28.32
N GLU A 2 -61.49 -26.25 -29.03
CA GLU A 2 -61.25 -26.00 -30.45
C GLU A 2 -59.75 -25.62 -30.52
N ALA A 3 -59.12 -25.89 -31.67
CA ALA A 3 -57.74 -25.52 -31.97
C ALA A 3 -57.70 -24.24 -32.82
N SER A 4 -56.65 -23.42 -32.71
CA SER A 4 -56.03 -22.59 -33.77
C SER A 4 -54.86 -21.78 -33.16
N ALA A 5 -53.57 -21.98 -33.49
CA ALA A 5 -52.80 -21.54 -34.67
C ALA A 5 -52.82 -19.99 -34.89
N GLY A 6 -51.71 -19.25 -35.10
CA GLY A 6 -50.29 -19.53 -35.27
C GLY A 6 -49.46 -18.24 -35.56
N ALA A 7 -48.14 -18.42 -35.80
CA ALA A 7 -47.14 -17.52 -36.46
C ALA A 7 -46.86 -16.13 -35.84
N GLY A 8 -45.65 -15.55 -35.79
CA GLY A 8 -44.30 -15.83 -36.29
C GLY A 8 -43.47 -14.52 -36.16
N GLY A 9 -42.13 -14.58 -36.08
CA GLY A 9 -41.27 -13.38 -36.21
C GLY A 9 -40.04 -13.34 -35.30
N ASN A 10 -38.88 -13.08 -35.89
CA ASN A 10 -37.52 -13.42 -35.44
C ASN A 10 -36.62 -12.18 -35.39
N ALA A 11 -35.83 -11.99 -34.32
CA ALA A 11 -34.51 -11.30 -34.25
C ALA A 11 -34.17 -10.99 -32.77
N GLY A 12 -32.99 -11.22 -32.20
CA GLY A 12 -31.74 -11.82 -32.64
C GLY A 12 -30.63 -11.60 -31.58
N ARG A 13 -29.83 -12.64 -31.36
CA ARG A 13 -28.39 -12.68 -30.95
C ARG A 13 -28.00 -12.20 -29.52
N GLY A 14 -27.16 -12.91 -28.75
CA GLY A 14 -26.37 -14.11 -29.03
C GLY A 14 -25.79 -14.72 -27.75
N ARG A 15 -25.78 -16.06 -27.69
CA ARG A 15 -25.05 -16.85 -26.69
C ARG A 15 -24.06 -17.77 -27.40
N TYR A 16 -22.83 -17.74 -26.91
CA TYR A 16 -21.68 -18.52 -27.37
C TYR A 16 -21.96 -20.03 -27.29
N ARG A 17 -21.91 -20.72 -28.43
CA ARG A 17 -21.92 -22.19 -28.53
C ARG A 17 -20.50 -22.74 -28.34
N ARG A 18 -20.28 -23.51 -27.26
CA ARG A 18 -19.13 -24.43 -27.13
C ARG A 18 -19.24 -25.53 -28.20
N LYS A 19 -18.32 -25.55 -29.15
CA LYS A 19 -18.13 -26.68 -30.09
C LYS A 19 -17.46 -27.83 -29.33
N ARG A 20 -18.19 -28.94 -29.16
CA ARG A 20 -17.60 -30.27 -28.94
C ARG A 20 -17.29 -30.83 -30.32
N TYR A 21 -16.03 -31.15 -30.60
CA TYR A 21 -15.68 -31.98 -31.75
C TYR A 21 -15.59 -33.43 -31.27
N GLY A 22 -16.43 -34.27 -31.85
CA GLY A 22 -16.42 -35.71 -31.67
C GLY A 22 -15.31 -36.34 -32.51
N HIS A 23 -14.66 -37.31 -31.88
CA HIS A 23 -14.31 -38.64 -32.42
C HIS A 23 -14.80 -38.87 -33.86
N ASP A 24 -13.88 -38.98 -34.82
CA ASP A 24 -13.90 -39.92 -35.96
C ASP A 24 -12.82 -39.52 -36.98
N ALA A 25 -11.60 -40.04 -36.79
CA ALA A 25 -10.56 -40.09 -37.82
C ALA A 25 -9.59 -41.24 -37.52
N LYS A 26 -10.03 -42.47 -37.79
CA LYS A 26 -9.13 -43.63 -37.92
C LYS A 26 -8.98 -43.93 -39.40
N GLY A 27 -7.82 -43.59 -39.97
CA GLY A 27 -7.45 -44.03 -41.31
C GLY A 27 -6.40 -43.12 -41.96
N SER A 28 -5.24 -43.71 -42.27
CA SER A 28 -4.19 -43.23 -43.20
C SER A 28 -2.93 -42.51 -42.67
N ASP A 29 -2.43 -42.82 -41.47
CA ASP A 29 -1.07 -42.43 -41.07
C ASP A 29 -0.07 -43.60 -41.19
N ARG A 30 0.21 -44.08 -42.42
CA ARG A 30 1.24 -45.12 -42.62
C ARG A 30 2.18 -44.98 -43.81
N GLU A 31 2.18 -43.86 -44.54
CA GLU A 31 3.05 -43.71 -45.72
C GLU A 31 4.01 -42.50 -45.73
N ASN A 32 3.99 -41.62 -44.72
CA ASN A 32 4.88 -40.45 -44.71
C ASN A 32 6.09 -40.53 -43.77
N GLU A 33 6.33 -41.67 -43.13
CA GLU A 33 7.40 -41.84 -42.12
C GLU A 33 8.80 -42.14 -42.72
N LYS A 34 8.97 -42.01 -44.05
CA LYS A 34 10.21 -42.42 -44.74
C LYS A 34 11.08 -41.30 -45.30
N HIS A 35 10.73 -40.01 -45.17
CA HIS A 35 11.51 -38.92 -45.83
C HIS A 35 11.90 -37.73 -44.93
N LEU A 36 11.92 -37.88 -43.60
CA LEU A 36 12.65 -36.99 -42.69
C LEU A 36 13.74 -37.72 -41.91
N LYS A 37 14.55 -38.54 -42.60
CA LYS A 37 15.93 -38.74 -42.15
C LYS A 37 16.73 -37.51 -42.61
N THR A 38 16.48 -36.38 -41.95
CA THR A 38 17.44 -35.29 -41.90
C THR A 38 18.76 -35.91 -41.52
N SER A 39 19.71 -35.88 -42.44
CA SER A 39 21.10 -36.19 -42.18
C SER A 39 21.48 -35.50 -40.87
N MET A 40 21.73 -36.27 -39.82
CA MET A 40 22.38 -35.76 -38.62
C MET A 40 23.74 -35.27 -39.11
N VAL A 41 23.81 -33.98 -39.43
CA VAL A 41 25.06 -33.28 -39.69
C VAL A 41 25.91 -33.59 -38.46
N ASN A 42 27.12 -34.09 -38.69
CA ASN A 42 28.07 -34.37 -37.62
C ASN A 42 28.46 -33.01 -37.03
N VAL A 43 27.66 -32.53 -36.07
CA VAL A 43 27.84 -31.24 -35.42
C VAL A 43 29.07 -31.39 -34.54
N ASP A 44 30.14 -30.69 -34.91
CA ASP A 44 31.36 -30.64 -34.11
C ASP A 44 31.04 -29.97 -32.77
N VAL A 45 30.93 -30.80 -31.73
CA VAL A 45 30.59 -30.42 -30.35
C VAL A 45 31.58 -29.40 -29.77
N ASN A 46 32.79 -29.33 -30.33
CA ASN A 46 33.85 -28.39 -29.92
C ASN A 46 33.93 -27.13 -30.81
N SER A 47 32.89 -26.87 -31.62
CA SER A 47 32.80 -25.62 -32.36
C SER A 47 32.72 -24.42 -31.41
N ALA A 48 33.43 -23.34 -31.73
CA ALA A 48 33.38 -22.07 -30.99
C ALA A 48 31.93 -21.54 -30.84
N VAL A 49 31.04 -21.87 -31.78
CA VAL A 49 29.61 -21.52 -31.68
C VAL A 49 28.96 -22.31 -30.55
N ILE A 50 29.21 -23.62 -30.43
CA ILE A 50 28.60 -24.44 -29.37
C ILE A 50 29.14 -24.03 -28.01
N GLU A 51 30.44 -23.76 -27.90
CA GLU A 51 31.05 -23.23 -26.68
C GLU A 51 30.41 -21.90 -26.26
N ALA A 52 30.17 -20.98 -27.20
CA ALA A 52 29.47 -19.73 -26.92
C ALA A 52 28.03 -19.97 -26.43
N PHE A 53 27.29 -20.88 -27.06
CA PHE A 53 25.92 -21.22 -26.64
C PHE A 53 25.86 -21.96 -25.30
N GLN A 54 26.89 -22.73 -24.94
CA GLN A 54 27.03 -23.29 -23.58
C GLN A 54 27.23 -22.17 -22.56
N GLY A 55 28.05 -21.16 -22.88
CA GLY A 55 28.17 -19.95 -22.06
C GLY A 55 26.83 -19.24 -21.86
N PHE A 56 26.09 -18.99 -22.94
CA PHE A 56 24.75 -18.39 -22.86
C PHE A 56 23.76 -19.25 -22.06
N GLN A 57 23.83 -20.57 -22.18
CA GLN A 57 22.98 -21.47 -21.41
C GLN A 57 23.24 -21.29 -19.90
N VAL A 58 24.50 -21.31 -19.46
CA VAL A 58 24.86 -21.15 -18.05
C VAL A 58 24.37 -19.79 -17.52
N GLU A 59 24.52 -18.71 -18.29
CA GLU A 59 24.03 -17.39 -17.92
C GLU A 59 22.49 -17.36 -17.78
N LEU A 60 21.77 -17.91 -18.75
CA LEU A 60 20.31 -17.96 -18.75
C LEU A 60 19.77 -18.82 -17.61
N ASP A 61 20.36 -19.99 -17.36
CA ASP A 61 19.97 -20.90 -16.29
C ASP A 61 20.22 -20.25 -14.92
N THR A 62 21.38 -19.63 -14.72
CA THR A 62 21.70 -18.89 -13.47
C THR A 62 20.69 -17.76 -13.22
N ARG A 63 20.33 -17.01 -14.27
CA ARG A 63 19.33 -15.93 -14.17
C ARG A 63 17.94 -16.48 -13.86
N ASN A 64 17.53 -17.56 -14.53
CA ASN A 64 16.23 -18.19 -14.31
C ASN A 64 16.11 -18.77 -12.88
N ASP A 65 17.16 -19.43 -12.39
CA ASP A 65 17.20 -19.94 -11.02
C ASP A 65 17.08 -18.81 -9.99
N THR A 66 17.76 -17.69 -10.24
CA THR A 66 17.66 -16.48 -9.40
C THR A 66 16.25 -15.90 -9.43
N TYR A 67 15.65 -15.80 -10.62
CA TYR A 67 14.27 -15.36 -10.79
C TYR A 67 13.29 -16.25 -9.98
N GLU A 68 13.42 -17.57 -10.06
CA GLU A 68 12.58 -18.51 -9.32
C GLU A 68 12.76 -18.42 -7.80
N ARG A 69 13.99 -18.20 -7.31
CA ARG A 69 14.24 -17.94 -5.88
C ARG A 69 13.53 -16.66 -5.42
N ILE A 70 13.61 -15.59 -6.22
CA ILE A 70 12.92 -14.32 -5.93
C ILE A 70 11.39 -14.49 -5.95
N VAL A 71 10.83 -15.24 -6.92
CA VAL A 71 9.39 -15.53 -6.97
C VAL A 71 8.91 -16.25 -5.70
N LYS A 72 9.68 -17.22 -5.19
CA LYS A 72 9.35 -17.92 -3.94
C LYS A 72 9.32 -16.96 -2.74
N LEU A 73 10.34 -16.11 -2.59
CA LEU A 73 10.38 -15.08 -1.55
C LEU A 73 9.21 -14.09 -1.68
N SER A 74 8.94 -13.62 -2.89
CA SER A 74 7.82 -12.73 -3.22
C SER A 74 6.48 -13.33 -2.83
N ARG A 75 6.26 -14.61 -3.12
CA ARG A 75 5.03 -15.32 -2.76
C ARG A 75 4.82 -15.39 -1.25
N ASP A 76 5.87 -15.71 -0.50
CA ASP A 76 5.82 -15.73 0.97
C ASP A 76 5.53 -14.33 1.53
N ILE A 77 6.16 -13.29 0.97
CA ILE A 77 5.89 -11.89 1.33
C ILE A 77 4.43 -11.53 1.11
N THR A 78 3.85 -11.89 -0.04
CA THR A 78 2.43 -11.67 -0.31
C THR A 78 1.55 -12.35 0.74
N ILE A 79 1.86 -13.60 1.11
CA ILE A 79 1.05 -14.36 2.08
C ILE A 79 1.09 -13.70 3.45
N GLU A 80 2.27 -13.34 3.94
CA GLU A 80 2.40 -12.71 5.26
C GLU A 80 1.84 -11.30 5.29
N SER A 81 2.01 -10.51 4.23
CA SER A 81 1.43 -9.17 4.12
C SER A 81 -0.11 -9.22 4.14
N LYS A 82 -0.73 -10.22 3.47
CA LYS A 82 -2.18 -10.46 3.59
C LYS A 82 -2.61 -10.78 5.00
N ARG A 83 -1.89 -11.69 5.66
CA ARG A 83 -2.18 -12.06 7.06
C ARG A 83 -2.06 -10.85 7.98
N LEU A 84 -1.13 -9.94 7.69
CA LEU A 84 -0.98 -8.67 8.41
C LEU A 84 -2.17 -7.75 8.17
N ILE A 85 -2.63 -7.58 6.92
CA ILE A 85 -3.84 -6.81 6.59
C ILE A 85 -5.07 -7.37 7.34
N PHE A 86 -5.25 -8.69 7.38
CA PHE A 86 -6.33 -9.31 8.14
C PHE A 86 -6.23 -9.07 9.66
N LEU A 87 -5.02 -9.00 10.21
CA LEU A 87 -4.79 -8.64 11.60
C LEU A 87 -5.19 -7.17 11.85
N LEU A 88 -4.78 -6.27 10.96
CA LEU A 88 -5.06 -4.83 11.06
C LEU A 88 -6.55 -4.50 11.00
N HIS A 89 -7.35 -5.24 10.23
CA HIS A 89 -8.81 -5.09 10.22
C HIS A 89 -9.50 -5.38 11.56
N ARG A 90 -8.82 -6.02 12.52
CA ARG A 90 -9.35 -6.28 13.86
C ARG A 90 -9.26 -5.07 14.79
N VAL A 91 -8.50 -4.04 14.41
CA VAL A 91 -8.32 -2.83 15.21
C VAL A 91 -9.63 -2.06 15.37
N THR A 92 -10.47 -2.01 14.33
CA THR A 92 -11.77 -1.33 14.41
C THR A 92 -12.76 -2.15 15.22
N GLY A 93 -13.06 -1.69 16.44
CA GLY A 93 -14.07 -2.29 17.32
C GLY A 93 -13.53 -3.17 18.45
N SER A 94 -12.21 -3.16 18.71
CA SER A 94 -11.60 -3.82 19.87
C SER A 94 -10.90 -2.82 20.79
N ASP A 95 -10.89 -3.10 22.09
CA ASP A 95 -10.11 -2.35 23.09
C ASP A 95 -8.59 -2.65 22.98
N ASP A 96 -8.25 -3.70 22.23
CA ASP A 96 -6.90 -4.25 22.05
C ASP A 96 -6.09 -3.56 20.93
N ARG A 97 -6.47 -2.34 20.53
CA ARG A 97 -5.83 -1.62 19.42
C ARG A 97 -4.30 -1.58 19.52
N ASP A 98 -3.77 -1.19 20.67
CA ASP A 98 -2.32 -1.01 20.84
C ASP A 98 -1.56 -2.34 20.83
N SER A 99 -2.15 -3.41 21.34
CA SER A 99 -1.56 -4.74 21.32
C SER A 99 -1.52 -5.31 19.90
N ILE A 100 -2.60 -5.12 19.12
CA ILE A 100 -2.68 -5.52 17.71
C ILE A 100 -1.65 -4.76 16.88
N LEU A 101 -1.50 -3.44 17.09
CA LEU A 101 -0.51 -2.64 16.38
C LEU A 101 0.93 -3.04 16.77
N THR A 102 1.16 -3.40 18.04
CA THR A 102 2.46 -3.89 18.50
C THR A 102 2.82 -5.23 17.83
N ASP A 103 1.87 -6.18 17.80
CA ASP A 103 2.04 -7.46 17.09
C ASP A 103 2.27 -7.25 15.59
N ALA A 104 1.50 -6.36 14.96
CA ALA A 104 1.67 -6.02 13.55
C ALA A 104 3.07 -5.47 13.26
N ALA A 105 3.58 -4.54 14.10
CA ALA A 105 4.92 -3.98 13.95
C ALA A 105 6.02 -5.05 14.09
N ALA A 106 5.86 -5.99 15.03
CA ALA A 106 6.79 -7.11 15.20
C ALA A 106 6.82 -8.01 13.96
N ARG A 107 5.64 -8.37 13.42
CA ARG A 107 5.53 -9.17 12.19
C ARG A 107 6.08 -8.45 10.96
N MET A 108 5.93 -7.13 10.87
CA MET A 108 6.56 -6.32 9.80
C MET A 108 8.09 -6.34 9.89
N LEU A 109 8.64 -6.28 11.11
CA LEU A 109 10.08 -6.39 11.32
C LEU A 109 10.58 -7.78 10.94
N GLU A 110 9.89 -8.84 11.38
CA GLU A 110 10.20 -10.22 11.01
C GLU A 110 10.14 -10.42 9.48
N LEU A 111 9.14 -9.87 8.80
CA LEU A 111 9.01 -9.98 7.35
C LEU A 111 10.19 -9.31 6.63
N ARG A 112 10.64 -8.15 7.13
CA ARG A 112 11.81 -7.45 6.61
C ARG A 112 13.09 -8.28 6.76
N THR A 113 13.33 -8.83 7.94
CA THR A 113 14.56 -9.57 8.24
C THR A 113 14.58 -10.98 7.64
N SER A 114 13.44 -11.67 7.61
CA SER A 114 13.36 -13.07 7.17
C SER A 114 13.12 -13.24 5.66
N LYS A 115 12.50 -12.26 4.98
CA LYS A 115 12.15 -12.36 3.56
C LYS A 115 12.79 -11.29 2.68
N PHE A 116 12.65 -10.01 3.04
CA PHE A 116 13.22 -8.92 2.24
C PHE A 116 14.74 -8.87 2.28
N LEU A 117 15.38 -9.20 3.41
CA LEU A 117 16.84 -9.27 3.48
C LEU A 117 17.43 -10.36 2.56
N PRO A 118 16.94 -11.63 2.57
CA PRO A 118 17.34 -12.59 1.54
C PRO A 118 17.06 -12.13 0.11
N LEU A 119 15.92 -11.47 -0.13
CA LEU A 119 15.58 -10.92 -1.45
C LEU A 119 16.61 -9.85 -1.88
N ALA A 120 16.98 -8.94 -0.98
CA ALA A 120 18.01 -7.93 -1.23
C ALA A 120 19.38 -8.56 -1.52
N LYS A 121 19.70 -9.70 -0.90
CA LYS A 121 20.93 -10.46 -1.18
C LYS A 121 20.91 -11.10 -2.56
N GLU A 122 19.77 -11.64 -3.02
CA GLU A 122 19.60 -12.17 -4.38
C GLU A 122 19.72 -11.08 -5.46
N LEU A 123 19.30 -9.85 -5.15
CA LEU A 123 19.41 -8.71 -6.06
C LEU A 123 20.81 -8.05 -6.06
N LYS A 124 21.68 -8.43 -5.12
CA LYS A 124 23.01 -7.81 -5.00
C LYS A 124 23.84 -8.07 -6.25
N GLY A 125 24.32 -7.00 -6.88
CA GLY A 125 25.12 -7.08 -8.12
C GLY A 125 24.31 -7.41 -9.37
N GLN A 126 22.98 -7.45 -9.27
CA GLN A 126 22.05 -7.62 -10.39
C GLN A 126 21.40 -6.27 -10.73
N ASP A 127 20.84 -6.14 -11.94
CA ASP A 127 19.90 -5.05 -12.25
C ASP A 127 18.52 -5.40 -11.66
N PRO A 128 18.03 -4.67 -10.63
CA PRO A 128 16.77 -5.02 -10.00
C PRO A 128 15.56 -4.92 -10.93
N TYR A 129 15.62 -4.07 -11.96
CA TYR A 129 14.50 -3.88 -12.88
C TYR A 129 14.29 -5.10 -13.79
N GLN A 130 15.32 -5.93 -14.03
CA GLN A 130 15.17 -7.20 -14.74
C GLN A 130 14.35 -8.22 -13.94
N PHE A 131 14.46 -8.17 -12.60
CA PHE A 131 13.76 -9.06 -11.69
C PHE A 131 12.50 -8.44 -11.08
N LEU A 132 12.16 -7.19 -11.41
CA LEU A 132 11.04 -6.45 -10.85
C LEU A 132 9.73 -7.26 -10.91
N ARG A 133 9.47 -7.94 -12.03
CA ARG A 133 8.28 -8.78 -12.19
C ARG A 133 8.19 -9.95 -11.22
N ALA A 134 9.32 -10.47 -10.73
CA ALA A 134 9.34 -11.55 -9.76
C ALA A 134 8.89 -11.08 -8.37
N PHE A 135 9.38 -9.92 -7.92
CA PHE A 135 9.11 -9.42 -6.56
C PHE A 135 7.99 -8.38 -6.45
N SER A 136 7.56 -7.78 -7.57
CA SER A 136 6.50 -6.78 -7.62
C SER A 136 5.22 -7.19 -6.86
N PRO A 137 4.67 -8.42 -7.01
CA PRO A 137 3.48 -8.82 -6.26
C PRO A 137 3.66 -8.83 -4.74
N GLY A 138 4.82 -9.30 -4.25
CA GLY A 138 5.15 -9.27 -2.82
C GLY A 138 5.35 -7.85 -2.33
N LEU A 139 6.03 -7.01 -3.12
CA LEU A 139 6.32 -5.62 -2.79
C LEU A 139 5.04 -4.78 -2.69
N GLN A 140 4.11 -4.89 -3.66
CA GLN A 140 2.85 -4.14 -3.63
C GLN A 140 2.01 -4.49 -2.40
N GLU A 141 1.88 -5.78 -2.06
CA GLU A 141 1.14 -6.23 -0.88
C GLU A 141 1.82 -5.78 0.43
N TYR A 142 3.15 -5.77 0.47
CA TYR A 142 3.89 -5.23 1.61
C TYR A 142 3.60 -3.73 1.79
N ILE A 143 3.66 -2.95 0.71
CA ILE A 143 3.35 -1.51 0.72
C ILE A 143 1.92 -1.27 1.19
N GLU A 144 0.95 -2.05 0.70
CA GLU A 144 -0.44 -2.01 1.14
C GLU A 144 -0.55 -2.24 2.66
N SER A 145 0.11 -3.28 3.18
CA SER A 145 0.08 -3.61 4.61
C SER A 145 0.76 -2.55 5.50
N VAL A 146 1.91 -2.01 5.08
CA VAL A 146 2.65 -0.95 5.78
C VAL A 146 1.85 0.34 5.79
N THR A 147 1.27 0.71 4.65
CA THR A 147 0.45 1.91 4.53
C THR A 147 -0.80 1.79 5.41
N PHE A 148 -1.42 0.61 5.46
CA PHE A 148 -2.56 0.39 6.33
C PHE A 148 -2.20 0.48 7.82
N TYR A 149 -1.05 -0.07 8.20
CA TYR A 149 -0.52 0.08 9.56
C TYR A 149 -0.32 1.57 9.94
N HIS A 150 0.36 2.35 9.10
CA HIS A 150 0.61 3.78 9.37
C HIS A 150 -0.69 4.60 9.42
N TYR A 151 -1.65 4.28 8.53
CA TYR A 151 -2.96 4.92 8.57
C TYR A 151 -3.66 4.61 9.90
N LEU A 152 -3.65 3.36 10.34
CA LEU A 152 -4.27 2.98 11.59
C LEU A 152 -3.56 3.62 12.79
N ALA A 153 -2.23 3.68 12.81
CA ALA A 153 -1.47 4.27 13.91
C ALA A 153 -1.68 5.78 14.03
N ASP A 154 -1.46 6.53 12.94
CA ASP A 154 -1.27 7.98 12.98
C ASP A 154 -2.19 8.76 12.02
N ASN A 155 -3.12 8.09 11.32
CA ASN A 155 -3.93 8.66 10.23
C ASN A 155 -3.09 9.27 9.09
N GLN A 156 -1.88 8.74 8.86
CA GLN A 156 -0.97 9.21 7.82
C GLN A 156 -0.70 8.13 6.76
N LEU A 157 -0.37 8.58 5.54
CA LEU A 157 0.14 7.71 4.49
C LEU A 157 1.64 7.48 4.71
N ALA A 158 2.08 6.22 4.57
CA ALA A 158 3.50 5.90 4.56
C ALA A 158 4.16 6.49 3.31
N SER A 159 5.22 7.28 3.46
CA SER A 159 5.95 7.85 2.32
C SER A 159 6.82 6.80 1.63
N LEU A 160 7.08 7.00 0.34
CA LEU A 160 7.99 6.13 -0.43
C LEU A 160 9.36 6.02 0.25
N ASP A 161 9.92 7.14 0.70
CA ASP A 161 11.23 7.18 1.36
C ASP A 161 11.25 6.40 2.68
N SER A 162 10.16 6.45 3.45
CA SER A 162 10.03 5.68 4.69
C SER A 162 10.06 4.18 4.41
N ILE A 163 9.32 3.74 3.39
CA ILE A 163 9.29 2.34 2.97
C ILE A 163 10.65 1.91 2.40
N GLN A 164 11.26 2.73 1.54
CA GLN A 164 12.59 2.46 0.97
C GLN A 164 13.67 2.33 2.04
N THR A 165 13.62 3.20 3.06
CA THR A 165 14.52 3.12 4.23
C THR A 165 14.30 1.80 4.98
N GLY A 166 13.04 1.38 5.14
CA GLY A 166 12.70 0.10 5.76
C GLY A 166 13.20 -1.13 4.99
N LEU A 167 13.47 -1.00 3.69
CA LEU A 167 13.96 -2.07 2.81
C LEU A 167 15.45 -1.91 2.43
N THR A 168 16.19 -1.09 3.18
CA THR A 168 17.63 -0.92 3.06
C THR A 168 18.33 -1.54 4.27
N PHE A 169 19.30 -2.41 4.02
CA PHE A 169 19.94 -3.23 5.05
C PHE A 169 21.46 -3.04 5.02
N THR A 170 22.06 -2.88 6.20
CA THR A 170 23.52 -2.90 6.39
C THR A 170 23.96 -4.29 6.83
N LEU A 171 24.86 -4.89 6.06
CA LEU A 171 25.54 -6.14 6.39
C LEU A 171 26.84 -5.81 7.13
N GLN A 172 27.05 -6.44 8.27
CA GLN A 172 28.35 -6.50 8.92
C GLN A 172 29.01 -7.80 8.50
N ASP A 173 30.23 -7.73 7.98
CA ASP A 173 31.02 -8.90 7.65
C ASP A 173 31.58 -9.51 8.94
N SER A 174 30.81 -10.40 9.56
CA SER A 174 31.28 -11.13 10.74
C SER A 174 32.28 -12.21 10.30
N ASN A 175 33.57 -11.89 10.33
CA ASN A 175 34.61 -12.91 10.35
C ASN A 175 34.55 -13.66 11.70
N GLY A 176 33.87 -14.81 11.71
CA GLY A 176 34.10 -15.92 12.65
C GLY A 176 33.64 -15.75 14.10
N ASN A 177 32.38 -16.09 14.40
CA ASN A 177 32.04 -17.11 15.41
C ASN A 177 30.53 -17.34 15.43
N GLN A 178 30.11 -18.60 15.29
CA GLN A 178 28.73 -19.02 15.49
C GLN A 178 28.41 -18.91 16.98
N ASN A 179 27.58 -17.92 17.32
CA ASN A 179 26.54 -17.90 18.35
C ASN A 179 26.35 -16.46 18.80
N ASP A 180 25.56 -15.69 18.05
CA ASP A 180 24.74 -14.63 18.65
C ASP A 180 23.66 -14.18 17.67
N LEU A 181 22.42 -14.23 18.16
CA LEU A 181 21.25 -13.63 17.53
C LEU A 181 21.48 -12.11 17.44
N PRO A 182 21.26 -11.44 16.30
CA PRO A 182 21.54 -10.01 16.21
C PRO A 182 20.56 -9.20 17.09
N LYS A 183 21.03 -8.83 18.28
CA LYS A 183 20.45 -7.79 19.14
C LYS A 183 21.03 -6.44 18.73
N ASN A 184 20.38 -5.73 17.82
CA ASN A 184 20.20 -4.28 17.83
C ASN A 184 19.66 -3.81 16.47
N LEU A 185 18.36 -3.55 16.41
CA LEU A 185 17.83 -2.53 15.52
C LEU A 185 17.31 -1.40 16.41
N GLN A 186 18.22 -0.55 16.90
CA GLN A 186 17.81 0.75 17.43
C GLN A 186 17.44 1.63 16.23
N VAL A 187 16.15 1.62 15.90
CA VAL A 187 15.56 2.68 15.11
C VAL A 187 15.71 3.96 15.94
N LYS A 188 16.53 4.90 15.46
CA LYS A 188 16.53 6.26 16.00
C LYS A 188 15.15 6.86 15.71
N ASN A 189 14.25 6.76 16.67
CA ASN A 189 13.02 7.52 16.69
C ASN A 189 13.40 9.00 16.80
N SER A 190 13.28 9.76 15.72
CA SER A 190 13.23 11.21 15.82
C SER A 190 11.97 11.56 16.63
N ALA A 191 12.18 12.12 17.82
CA ALA A 191 11.10 12.57 18.70
C ALA A 191 10.17 13.58 17.98
N PRO A 192 8.88 13.61 18.33
CA PRO A 192 7.92 14.55 17.75
C PRO A 192 8.25 15.95 18.23
N ARG A 193 8.45 16.88 17.29
CA ARG A 193 8.58 18.31 17.58
C ARG A 193 7.18 18.81 17.99
N LYS A 194 6.93 18.93 19.29
CA LYS A 194 5.78 19.68 19.83
C LYS A 194 5.88 21.13 19.37
N LEU A 195 4.90 21.58 18.58
CA LEU A 195 4.56 22.99 18.48
C LEU A 195 3.76 23.37 19.74
N PRO A 196 4.01 24.54 20.35
CA PRO A 196 3.26 24.97 21.52
C PRO A 196 1.86 25.48 21.12
N ASP A 197 0.86 25.04 21.88
CA ASP A 197 -0.46 25.66 21.94
C ASP A 197 -0.37 26.97 22.74
N GLU A 198 -0.68 28.09 22.11
CA GLU A 198 -1.41 29.18 22.78
C GLU A 198 -2.44 29.80 21.81
N CYS A 199 -3.62 30.03 22.37
CA CYS A 199 -4.87 30.33 21.69
C CYS A 199 -5.15 31.84 21.55
N ILE A 200 -6.23 32.11 20.79
CA ILE A 200 -7.18 33.23 20.87
C ILE A 200 -7.01 34.34 19.82
N GLY A 201 -8.05 34.54 19.00
CA GLY A 201 -8.43 35.86 18.49
C GLY A 201 -9.02 35.88 17.09
N ASN A 202 -10.35 36.01 17.01
CA ASN A 202 -11.15 36.17 15.79
C ASN A 202 -10.71 37.32 14.87
N SER A 203 -10.95 37.17 13.56
CA SER A 203 -11.82 38.03 12.72
C SER A 203 -11.29 38.26 11.29
N ASP A 204 -12.24 38.21 10.36
CA ASP A 204 -12.32 38.92 9.08
C ASP A 204 -11.61 38.41 7.80
N VAL A 205 -12.50 38.05 6.86
CA VAL A 205 -12.39 38.01 5.38
C VAL A 205 -12.86 39.39 4.86
N PRO A 206 -12.58 39.92 3.64
CA PRO A 206 -11.65 39.68 2.49
C PRO A 206 -10.95 41.02 2.05
N PRO A 207 -10.71 41.45 0.76
CA PRO A 207 -10.52 40.81 -0.56
C PRO A 207 -9.31 41.31 -1.42
N SER A 208 -8.99 40.54 -2.48
CA SER A 208 -8.65 40.89 -3.88
C SER A 208 -7.65 42.01 -4.28
N LEU A 209 -6.77 41.62 -5.21
CA LEU A 209 -6.15 42.37 -6.33
C LEU A 209 -6.32 43.91 -6.38
N LYS A 210 -5.18 44.62 -6.49
CA LYS A 210 -4.99 45.72 -7.45
C LYS A 210 -3.51 45.99 -7.73
N THR A 211 -3.30 46.36 -8.98
CA THR A 211 -2.10 46.70 -9.76
C THR A 211 -1.48 48.07 -9.44
N LEU A 212 -0.31 48.34 -10.07
CA LEU A 212 0.39 49.62 -10.33
C LEU A 212 1.42 50.01 -9.24
N SER A 213 2.64 50.51 -9.51
CA SER A 213 3.35 50.88 -10.75
C SER A 213 4.79 51.30 -10.40
N ASP A 214 5.73 50.97 -11.29
CA ASP A 214 6.83 51.79 -11.85
C ASP A 214 7.77 52.68 -10.99
N GLU A 215 9.06 52.43 -11.25
CA GLU A 215 10.20 53.35 -11.41
C GLU A 215 10.99 53.87 -10.19
N ASN A 216 12.23 53.37 -10.01
CA ASN A 216 13.43 54.17 -10.35
C ASN A 216 14.76 53.36 -10.44
N LYS A 217 15.48 53.72 -11.50
CA LYS A 217 16.76 53.30 -12.11
C LYS A 217 18.05 53.29 -11.24
N GLN A 218 18.96 52.40 -11.66
CA GLN A 218 20.43 52.58 -11.89
C GLN A 218 21.32 52.85 -10.65
N ASP A 219 22.56 52.40 -10.51
CA ASP A 219 23.56 51.74 -11.36
C ASP A 219 24.65 51.15 -10.42
N ILE A 220 25.54 50.32 -10.98
CA ILE A 220 26.98 50.14 -10.70
C ILE A 220 27.37 48.64 -10.61
N GLN A 221 27.99 48.20 -11.69
CA GLN A 221 28.80 47.00 -11.83
C GLN A 221 30.27 47.26 -11.44
N ASN A 222 30.93 46.15 -11.03
CA ASN A 222 32.36 45.81 -11.14
C ASN A 222 33.36 46.33 -10.10
N ARG A 223 33.95 45.38 -9.35
CA ARG A 223 35.40 45.02 -9.28
C ARG A 223 35.63 44.05 -8.10
N ASP A 224 36.06 42.81 -8.33
CA ASP A 224 37.44 42.31 -8.54
C ASP A 224 38.22 42.01 -7.22
N VAL A 225 38.54 40.73 -7.07
CA VAL A 225 39.88 40.14 -6.77
C VAL A 225 40.50 40.18 -5.35
N ALA A 226 40.86 38.96 -4.89
CA ALA A 226 41.94 38.54 -3.95
C ALA A 226 41.81 38.96 -2.46
N SER A 227 42.29 38.23 -1.45
CA SER A 227 43.39 37.25 -1.35
C SER A 227 43.30 36.47 -0.02
N GLU A 228 43.99 35.32 -0.02
CA GLU A 228 44.53 34.56 1.11
C GLU A 228 45.11 35.43 2.23
N GLU A 229 44.96 35.02 3.50
CA GLU A 229 46.04 34.37 4.27
C GLU A 229 45.64 34.05 5.71
N CYS A 230 46.19 32.91 6.15
CA CYS A 230 46.24 32.34 7.49
C CYS A 230 47.31 33.04 8.35
N LEU A 231 47.22 33.01 9.69
CA LEU A 231 48.37 32.80 10.61
C LEU A 231 47.94 32.71 12.10
N GLN A 232 48.05 31.47 12.61
CA GLN A 232 48.67 31.00 13.87
C GLN A 232 48.67 31.84 15.18
N GLY A 233 48.17 31.19 16.26
CA GLY A 233 49.03 30.77 17.37
C GLY A 233 48.78 31.36 18.77
N GLN A 234 48.31 30.53 19.72
CA GLN A 234 48.76 30.52 21.13
C GLN A 234 48.40 29.20 21.86
N ASN A 235 49.40 28.61 22.51
CA ASN A 235 49.41 27.30 23.16
C ASN A 235 48.78 27.28 24.57
N CYS A 236 48.25 26.13 25.01
CA CYS A 236 48.38 25.67 26.39
C CYS A 236 48.42 24.12 26.47
N THR A 237 49.47 23.63 27.11
CA THR A 237 49.85 22.23 27.39
C THR A 237 49.18 21.69 28.66
N THR A 238 48.77 20.41 28.69
CA THR A 238 49.36 19.34 29.54
C THR A 238 48.64 18.00 29.31
N ASP A 239 49.42 16.95 29.45
CA ASP A 239 49.21 15.57 29.03
C ASP A 239 48.07 14.80 29.73
N LYS A 240 47.36 13.98 28.94
CA LYS A 240 47.02 12.59 29.27
C LYS A 240 46.72 11.82 28.00
N ALA A 241 47.71 11.06 27.54
CA ALA A 241 47.56 10.08 26.49
C ALA A 241 46.62 8.96 26.95
N VAL A 242 45.40 8.94 26.42
CA VAL A 242 44.59 7.73 26.33
C VAL A 242 44.66 7.32 24.87
N ALA A 243 45.32 6.20 24.60
CA ALA A 243 45.32 5.56 23.30
C ALA A 243 43.87 5.21 22.95
N ALA A 244 43.21 6.07 22.19
CA ALA A 244 41.95 5.75 21.54
C ALA A 244 42.32 5.03 20.24
N GLU A 245 42.11 3.73 20.28
CA GLU A 245 42.30 2.76 19.23
C GLU A 245 41.77 3.29 17.89
N THR A 246 42.61 3.28 16.87
CA THR A 246 42.19 3.39 15.47
C THR A 246 41.30 2.19 15.18
N PHE A 247 39.99 2.38 15.20
CA PHE A 247 39.04 1.42 14.65
C PHE A 247 39.24 1.41 13.13
N ASP A 248 39.74 0.29 12.61
CA ASP A 248 39.69 0.00 11.19
C ASP A 248 38.23 0.06 10.72
N CYS A 249 38.00 0.87 9.69
CA CYS A 249 36.71 0.97 9.03
C CYS A 249 36.49 -0.32 8.22
N GLU A 250 36.03 -1.38 8.88
CA GLU A 250 35.55 -2.58 8.21
C GLU A 250 34.44 -2.20 7.22
N SER A 251 34.53 -2.72 5.99
CA SER A 251 33.70 -2.34 4.85
C SER A 251 32.22 -2.69 5.07
N LEU A 252 31.45 -1.76 5.64
CA LEU A 252 30.00 -1.87 5.76
C LEU A 252 29.37 -2.02 4.37
N GLN A 253 28.76 -3.17 4.11
CA GLN A 253 28.12 -3.44 2.84
C GLN A 253 26.61 -3.24 2.93
N THR A 254 26.05 -2.39 2.07
CA THR A 254 24.61 -2.14 2.01
C THR A 254 23.95 -2.97 0.91
N VAL A 255 22.84 -3.63 1.24
CA VAL A 255 21.93 -4.27 0.25
C VAL A 255 20.53 -3.70 0.41
N SER A 256 19.78 -3.59 -0.69
CA SER A 256 18.42 -3.03 -0.64
C SER A 256 17.52 -3.68 -1.67
N VAL A 257 16.21 -3.64 -1.39
CA VAL A 257 15.17 -3.89 -2.40
C VAL A 257 14.65 -2.52 -2.86
N PRO A 258 14.76 -2.17 -4.14
CA PRO A 258 14.26 -0.88 -4.60
C PRO A 258 12.74 -0.86 -4.59
N VAL A 259 12.19 0.31 -4.28
CA VAL A 259 10.76 0.60 -4.34
C VAL A 259 10.51 1.58 -5.48
N PRO A 260 10.29 1.11 -6.72
CA PRO A 260 9.95 2.00 -7.82
C PRO A 260 8.67 2.79 -7.50
N PRO A 261 8.58 4.07 -7.90
CA PRO A 261 7.39 4.89 -7.67
C PRO A 261 6.11 4.23 -8.19
N THR A 262 6.17 3.51 -9.31
CA THR A 262 5.03 2.79 -9.87
C THR A 262 4.53 1.68 -8.94
N GLU A 263 5.42 0.91 -8.31
CA GLU A 263 5.04 -0.15 -7.37
C GLU A 263 4.44 0.43 -6.09
N TYR A 264 5.02 1.53 -5.60
CA TYR A 264 4.45 2.27 -4.48
C TYR A 264 3.03 2.75 -4.75
N MET A 265 2.81 3.38 -5.91
CA MET A 265 1.48 3.86 -6.28
C MET A 265 0.46 2.72 -6.43
N LEU A 266 0.88 1.55 -6.95
CA LEU A 266 0.00 0.39 -7.07
C LEU A 266 -0.37 -0.20 -5.71
N GLY A 267 0.59 -0.32 -4.79
CA GLY A 267 0.32 -0.76 -3.40
C GLY A 267 -0.58 0.21 -2.63
N VAL A 268 -0.35 1.52 -2.77
CA VAL A 268 -1.24 2.56 -2.19
C VAL A 268 -2.63 2.50 -2.82
N ALA A 269 -2.74 2.20 -4.11
CA ALA A 269 -4.04 2.04 -4.76
C ALA A 269 -4.81 0.84 -4.19
N ASP A 270 -4.15 -0.28 -3.90
CA ASP A 270 -4.78 -1.44 -3.27
C ASP A 270 -5.18 -1.20 -1.81
N PHE A 271 -4.34 -0.46 -1.06
CA PHE A 271 -4.68 0.01 0.28
C PHE A 271 -6.03 0.75 0.37
N THR A 272 -6.42 1.49 -0.67
CA THR A 272 -7.75 2.14 -0.69
C THR A 272 -8.91 1.14 -0.67
N GLY A 273 -8.70 -0.08 -1.16
CA GLY A 273 -9.63 -1.20 -1.05
C GLY A 273 -9.78 -1.68 0.39
N GLU A 274 -8.69 -1.72 1.16
CA GLU A 274 -8.72 -2.03 2.60
C GLU A 274 -9.41 -0.93 3.40
N LEU A 275 -9.16 0.34 3.08
CA LEU A 275 -9.89 1.46 3.66
C LEU A 275 -11.40 1.34 3.45
N MET A 276 -11.84 1.03 2.22
CA MET A 276 -13.25 0.80 1.93
C MET A 276 -13.82 -0.33 2.80
N LYS A 277 -13.14 -1.48 2.92
CA LYS A 277 -13.61 -2.59 3.76
C LYS A 277 -13.76 -2.15 5.21
N MET A 278 -12.77 -1.46 5.76
CA MET A 278 -12.79 -0.93 7.12
C MET A 278 -13.97 0.03 7.33
N ALA A 279 -14.19 0.96 6.39
CA ALA A 279 -15.33 1.87 6.46
C ALA A 279 -16.66 1.10 6.49
N ILE A 280 -16.89 0.18 5.55
CA ILE A 280 -18.14 -0.59 5.49
C ILE A 280 -18.35 -1.45 6.75
N ASN A 281 -17.30 -2.07 7.28
CA ASN A 281 -17.38 -2.83 8.53
C ASN A 281 -17.74 -1.92 9.72
N SER A 282 -17.14 -0.72 9.81
CA SER A 282 -17.44 0.24 10.87
C SER A 282 -18.90 0.74 10.83
N VAL A 283 -19.50 0.88 9.64
CA VAL A 283 -20.93 1.18 9.51
C VAL A 283 -21.80 0.09 10.14
N GLY A 284 -21.44 -1.18 9.94
CA GLY A 284 -22.16 -2.31 10.53
C GLY A 284 -22.14 -2.31 12.06
N SER A 285 -21.08 -1.76 12.66
CA SER A 285 -20.93 -1.59 14.11
C SER A 285 -21.58 -0.31 14.66
N GLY A 286 -22.17 0.54 13.81
CA GLY A 286 -22.79 1.80 14.21
C GLY A 286 -21.84 3.00 14.34
N ASP A 287 -20.58 2.88 13.91
CA ASP A 287 -19.62 3.98 13.93
C ASP A 287 -19.88 4.93 12.75
N LEU A 288 -20.27 6.17 13.07
CA LEU A 288 -20.58 7.22 12.08
C LEU A 288 -19.36 8.07 11.71
N ARG A 289 -18.24 7.95 12.44
CA ARG A 289 -17.05 8.80 12.26
C ARG A 289 -16.05 8.16 11.30
N THR A 290 -15.71 6.90 11.48
CA THR A 290 -14.72 6.20 10.65
C THR A 290 -15.01 6.26 9.15
N PRO A 291 -16.25 6.00 8.66
CA PRO A 291 -16.56 6.06 7.24
C PRO A 291 -16.31 7.44 6.62
N ARG A 292 -16.54 8.51 7.39
CA ARG A 292 -16.32 9.88 6.93
C ARG A 292 -14.83 10.19 6.77
N ILE A 293 -14.03 9.85 7.79
CA ILE A 293 -12.56 10.05 7.76
C ILE A 293 -11.94 9.24 6.62
N VAL A 294 -12.39 7.99 6.46
CA VAL A 294 -11.95 7.13 5.35
C VAL A 294 -12.31 7.73 3.99
N ALA A 295 -13.53 8.22 3.81
CA ALA A 295 -13.94 8.84 2.54
C ALA A 295 -13.05 10.05 2.19
N GLU A 296 -12.68 10.85 3.19
CA GLU A 296 -11.78 12.00 3.00
C GLU A 296 -10.39 11.57 2.56
N MET A 297 -9.78 10.58 3.22
CA MET A 297 -8.50 10.02 2.81
C MET A 297 -8.56 9.43 1.39
N MET A 298 -9.61 8.67 1.07
CA MET A 298 -9.79 8.08 -0.26
C MET A 298 -9.96 9.13 -1.37
N ARG A 299 -10.63 10.26 -1.09
CA ARG A 299 -10.71 11.41 -2.03
C ARG A 299 -9.35 12.02 -2.27
N THR A 300 -8.59 12.29 -1.22
CA THR A 300 -7.23 12.85 -1.33
C THR A 300 -6.33 11.97 -2.20
N ILE A 301 -6.37 10.65 -2.00
CA ILE A 301 -5.58 9.70 -2.82
C ILE A 301 -6.08 9.69 -4.27
N HIS A 302 -7.40 9.66 -4.48
CA HIS A 302 -7.99 9.66 -5.82
C HIS A 302 -7.58 10.91 -6.60
N ASP A 303 -7.70 12.09 -5.99
CA ASP A 303 -7.43 13.37 -6.64
C ASP A 303 -5.93 13.54 -6.92
N ALA A 304 -5.07 13.08 -5.99
CA ALA A 304 -3.64 13.00 -6.21
C ALA A 304 -3.30 12.10 -7.42
N PHE A 305 -3.85 10.88 -7.52
CA PHE A 305 -3.62 10.01 -8.67
C PHE A 305 -4.19 10.54 -9.98
N ALA A 306 -5.33 11.22 -9.94
CA ALA A 306 -5.91 11.87 -11.11
C ALA A 306 -5.05 13.04 -11.62
N SER A 307 -4.35 13.76 -10.73
CA SER A 307 -3.52 14.92 -11.07
C SER A 307 -2.23 14.57 -11.83
N ILE A 308 -1.74 13.33 -11.75
CA ILE A 308 -0.45 12.90 -12.33
C ILE A 308 -0.50 12.84 -13.88
N GLY A 309 -1.69 12.78 -14.46
CA GLY A 309 -1.88 12.81 -15.91
C GLY A 309 -1.43 11.52 -16.62
N ASN A 310 -0.14 11.43 -16.97
CA ASN A 310 0.41 10.30 -17.73
C ASN A 310 0.66 9.05 -16.85
N ILE A 311 -0.43 8.39 -16.45
CA ILE A 311 -0.39 7.21 -15.60
C ILE A 311 -0.29 5.90 -16.39
N PRO A 312 0.47 4.90 -15.89
CA PRO A 312 0.56 3.58 -16.50
C PRO A 312 -0.82 2.90 -16.54
N ARG A 313 -1.01 1.99 -17.51
CA ARG A 313 -2.29 1.31 -17.75
C ARG A 313 -2.84 0.62 -16.49
N GLU A 314 -1.97 0.02 -15.70
CA GLU A 314 -2.34 -0.69 -14.48
C GLU A 314 -2.89 0.27 -13.42
N LEU A 315 -2.20 1.38 -13.17
CA LEU A 315 -2.68 2.41 -12.26
C LEU A 315 -3.99 3.04 -12.74
N ARG A 316 -4.16 3.23 -14.06
CA ARG A 316 -5.43 3.71 -14.64
C ARG A 316 -6.60 2.76 -14.34
N HIS A 317 -6.34 1.45 -14.37
CA HIS A 317 -7.34 0.47 -13.96
C HIS A 317 -7.65 0.57 -12.47
N LYS A 318 -6.62 0.66 -11.62
CA LYS A 318 -6.78 0.83 -10.18
C LYS A 318 -7.52 2.13 -9.82
N LEU A 319 -7.29 3.23 -10.53
CA LEU A 319 -8.01 4.50 -10.35
C LEU A 319 -9.51 4.36 -10.61
N ARG A 320 -9.89 3.57 -11.63
CA ARG A 320 -11.30 3.25 -11.88
C ARG A 320 -11.90 2.43 -10.73
N VAL A 321 -11.16 1.47 -10.18
CA VAL A 321 -11.59 0.66 -9.02
C VAL A 321 -11.70 1.55 -7.78
N LEU A 322 -10.72 2.41 -7.51
CA LEU A 322 -10.74 3.39 -6.42
C LEU A 322 -11.98 4.27 -6.48
N ARG A 323 -12.32 4.82 -7.65
CA ARG A 323 -13.55 5.62 -7.82
C ARG A 323 -14.81 4.84 -7.43
N GLN A 324 -14.90 3.56 -7.80
CA GLN A 324 -16.02 2.69 -7.42
C GLN A 324 -16.04 2.41 -5.91
N SER A 325 -14.87 2.17 -5.32
CA SER A 325 -14.71 1.94 -3.88
C SER A 325 -15.11 3.19 -3.09
N LEU A 326 -14.67 4.37 -3.52
CA LEU A 326 -15.03 5.65 -2.93
C LEU A 326 -16.55 5.87 -2.99
N GLN A 327 -17.18 5.64 -4.15
CA GLN A 327 -18.63 5.77 -4.30
C GLN A 327 -19.41 4.89 -3.29
N LYS A 328 -18.92 3.68 -2.99
CA LYS A 328 -19.54 2.79 -1.99
C LYS A 328 -19.48 3.41 -0.59
N VAL A 329 -18.32 3.92 -0.19
CA VAL A 329 -18.15 4.56 1.12
C VAL A 329 -19.01 5.82 1.21
N GLU A 330 -19.02 6.66 0.17
CA GLU A 330 -19.83 7.88 0.14
C GLU A 330 -21.34 7.59 0.20
N THR A 331 -21.79 6.54 -0.49
CA THR A 331 -23.18 6.09 -0.43
C THR A 331 -23.56 5.62 0.97
N ALA A 332 -22.65 4.93 1.67
CA ALA A 332 -22.85 4.53 3.05
C ALA A 332 -22.95 5.76 3.97
N CYS A 333 -22.00 6.70 3.87
CA CYS A 333 -22.03 7.96 4.61
C CYS A 333 -23.32 8.77 4.37
N TYR A 334 -23.75 8.88 3.11
CA TYR A 334 -24.99 9.55 2.73
C TYR A 334 -26.20 8.90 3.39
N THR A 335 -26.32 7.59 3.26
CA THR A 335 -27.44 6.82 3.80
C THR A 335 -27.54 6.97 5.32
N MET A 336 -26.40 6.92 6.03
CA MET A 336 -26.34 7.12 7.48
C MET A 336 -26.72 8.55 7.86
N LYS A 337 -26.26 9.55 7.10
CA LYS A 337 -26.57 10.94 7.39
C LYS A 337 -28.05 11.24 7.20
N VAL A 338 -28.67 10.72 6.14
CA VAL A 338 -30.11 10.88 5.89
C VAL A 338 -30.91 10.22 7.00
N ARG A 339 -30.70 8.93 7.27
CA ARG A 339 -31.41 8.20 8.32
C ARG A 339 -31.21 8.78 9.72
N GLY A 340 -29.99 9.25 10.03
CA GLY A 340 -29.70 9.90 11.31
C GLY A 340 -30.26 11.32 11.43
N SER A 341 -30.78 11.90 10.35
CA SER A 341 -31.42 13.23 10.35
C SER A 341 -32.95 13.14 10.21
N GLU A 342 -33.52 11.94 10.09
CA GLU A 342 -34.96 11.71 10.10
C GLU A 342 -35.48 11.67 11.54
N ILE A 343 -36.48 12.51 11.86
CA ILE A 343 -37.23 12.42 13.11
C ILE A 343 -38.49 11.59 12.82
N PRO A 344 -38.69 10.41 13.43
CA PRO A 344 -39.89 9.61 13.19
C PRO A 344 -41.14 10.34 13.66
N SER A 345 -41.97 10.82 12.73
CA SER A 345 -43.17 11.61 13.03
C SER A 345 -44.28 10.81 13.72
N HIS A 346 -44.28 9.48 13.61
CA HIS A 346 -45.41 8.64 14.03
C HIS A 346 -45.05 7.57 15.10
N MET A 347 -43.86 7.58 15.70
CA MET A 347 -43.48 6.53 16.68
C MET A 347 -43.08 7.03 18.08
N LEU A 348 -43.09 8.34 18.33
CA LEU A 348 -42.75 8.90 19.65
C LEU A 348 -43.87 9.75 20.28
N ALA A 349 -44.95 10.04 19.56
CA ALA A 349 -46.06 10.81 20.11
C ALA A 349 -46.70 10.13 21.33
N ASP A 350 -46.83 8.79 21.31
CA ASP A 350 -47.47 8.05 22.40
C ASP A 350 -46.60 7.93 23.67
N VAL A 351 -45.28 7.94 23.52
CA VAL A 351 -44.33 7.87 24.66
C VAL A 351 -44.28 9.20 25.42
N PHE A 352 -44.41 10.32 24.72
CA PHE A 352 -44.54 11.65 25.36
C PHE A 352 -45.97 11.95 25.83
N SER A 353 -47.00 11.37 25.20
CA SER A 353 -48.39 11.53 25.61
C SER A 353 -48.72 10.74 26.89
N THR A 354 -48.05 9.60 27.13
CA THR A 354 -48.26 8.77 28.32
C THR A 354 -47.48 9.25 29.55
N ALA A 355 -46.40 10.01 29.38
CA ALA A 355 -45.66 10.61 30.49
C ALA A 355 -46.29 11.91 31.05
N GLY A 356 -47.32 12.44 30.38
CA GLY A 356 -48.00 13.70 30.75
C GLY A 356 -49.23 13.55 31.66
N THR A 357 -49.66 12.33 31.97
CA THR A 357 -50.81 12.06 32.87
C THR A 357 -50.34 11.36 34.14
N GLY A 358 -49.55 12.07 34.94
CA GLY A 358 -49.38 11.78 36.36
C GLY A 358 -50.37 12.61 37.17
N ASP A 359 -51.26 11.92 37.88
CA ASP A 359 -52.05 12.31 39.05
C ASP A 359 -52.58 13.76 39.17
N MET A 360 -53.91 13.89 39.08
CA MET A 360 -54.64 14.99 39.71
C MET A 360 -56.13 14.61 39.96
N PHE A 361 -56.43 14.16 41.20
CA PHE A 361 -57.70 14.35 41.97
C PHE A 361 -59.01 13.66 41.44
N CYS A 362 -59.94 13.10 42.23
CA CYS A 362 -60.35 13.29 43.63
C CYS A 362 -60.90 11.98 44.25
N MET A 363 -60.67 11.80 45.54
CA MET A 363 -61.62 11.15 46.46
C MET A 363 -62.89 12.01 46.55
N ASP A 364 -64.09 11.40 46.51
CA ASP A 364 -65.14 11.73 47.48
C ASP A 364 -66.26 10.67 47.48
N ASP A 365 -66.72 10.42 48.71
CA ASP A 365 -67.70 9.47 49.17
C ASP A 365 -69.14 9.73 48.69
N ASN A 366 -69.97 8.67 48.83
CA ASN A 366 -71.42 8.60 49.14
C ASN A 366 -72.06 7.44 48.36
N GLU A 367 -72.50 6.35 49.02
CA GLU A 367 -73.90 6.12 49.49
C GLU A 367 -74.92 6.36 48.37
N GLU A 368 -75.84 5.47 47.98
CA GLU A 368 -76.65 4.50 48.71
C GLU A 368 -77.44 3.62 47.70
N PHE A 369 -77.70 2.36 48.09
CA PHE A 369 -78.95 1.58 47.96
C PHE A 369 -79.77 1.50 46.63
N TYR A 370 -80.09 0.27 46.20
CA TYR A 370 -81.48 -0.25 46.19
C TYR A 370 -81.53 -1.79 46.00
N ASP A 371 -82.12 -2.42 47.01
CA ASP A 371 -82.76 -3.76 47.18
C ASP A 371 -82.47 -4.94 46.22
#